data_AF-A0A447P261-F1
#
_entry.id   AF-A0A447P261-F1
#
_cell.length_a   1.000
_cell.length_b   1.000
_cell.length_c   1.000
_cell.angle_alpha   90.00
_cell.angle_beta   90.00
_cell.angle_gamma   90.00
#
_symmetry.space_group_name_H-M   'P 1'
#
loop_
_entity.id
_entity.type
_entity.pdbx_description
1 polymer ?
#
loop_
_entity_poly.entity_id
_entity_poly.type
_entity_poly.pdbx_seq_one_letter_code
_entity_poly.pdbx_strand_id
1 'polypeptide(L)'
;MGNKSIQKFFADQNSVIDLSSLGNAKGAKVSLSGPDMNITTPRGSVIIVNGALYSSIKGNNLAVKFKDKTITGAKILGSVDLKDIQLERIDSSLVDSAQVEKKGNGKRRNKKEEEELKKQLDDAENAKKEADKAKEEAEKAKEAAEKALNEAFEVQNSSKQIEEMLQNFLADNVAKDNLAQQSDASQQNTQAKATQASKQNDAEKVLPQPINKNTSTGKSNSSKNEENKLDAESVKEPLKVTLALAAESNSGSKDDSITNFTKPQFVGSTAPNATVIIKINGIAVGQAVADSLGNFTFTAPETLTDGTYNLEAEAKTADGSGSAKLVITIDSVTDKPTFELSPESSVSGHKGLTPTLTPSIVGTAEENAKVDIYVDNKLVASVDVDKDGNWSYEFKDNELSEGENSIKVVAVDKAGNKNETTDSIITDTIAPEKPTIELDDSSDSGIKK
;
A
#
# COMPACT_ATOMS: atom_id res chain seq x y z
N MET A 1 30.96 -17.89 13.05
CA MET A 1 29.61 -17.70 13.60
C MET A 1 28.63 -17.86 12.44
N GLY A 2 27.77 -18.86 12.47
CA GLY A 2 26.94 -19.25 11.34
C GLY A 2 25.91 -18.18 10.99
N ASN A 3 25.74 -17.94 9.70
CA ASN A 3 24.73 -17.04 9.14
C ASN A 3 23.35 -17.53 9.60
N LYS A 4 22.65 -16.76 10.45
CA LYS A 4 21.30 -17.12 10.92
C LYS A 4 20.34 -16.90 9.75
N SER A 5 20.03 -17.96 9.00
CA SER A 5 19.04 -17.89 7.94
C SER A 5 17.67 -17.59 8.56
N ILE A 6 17.11 -16.44 8.21
CA ILE A 6 15.76 -16.08 8.60
C ILE A 6 14.80 -16.88 7.71
N GLN A 7 14.04 -17.79 8.32
CA GLN A 7 12.97 -18.51 7.63
C GLN A 7 11.69 -17.68 7.72
N LYS A 8 10.98 -17.53 6.60
CA LYS A 8 9.70 -16.83 6.52
C LYS A 8 8.57 -17.83 6.31
N PHE A 9 7.52 -17.74 7.13
CA PHE A 9 6.28 -18.48 6.95
C PHE A 9 5.15 -17.50 6.59
N PHE A 10 4.13 -17.99 5.88
CA PHE A 10 2.89 -17.27 5.65
C PHE A 10 1.81 -17.90 6.52
N ALA A 11 1.02 -17.06 7.18
CA ALA A 11 -0.05 -17.50 8.07
C ALA A 11 -1.22 -16.50 8.03
N ASP A 12 -2.43 -17.03 8.05
CA ASP A 12 -3.68 -16.27 8.18
C ASP A 12 -4.18 -16.25 9.64
N GLN A 13 -5.34 -15.64 9.88
CA GLN A 13 -5.93 -15.51 11.21
C GLN A 13 -6.23 -16.84 11.92
N ASN A 14 -6.30 -17.98 11.21
CA ASN A 14 -6.65 -19.30 11.79
C ASN A 14 -5.51 -20.32 11.67
N SER A 15 -4.32 -19.88 11.29
CA SER A 15 -3.21 -20.76 10.97
C SER A 15 -2.57 -21.41 12.20
N VAL A 16 -2.07 -22.63 12.02
CA VAL A 16 -1.20 -23.31 12.98
C VAL A 16 0.16 -23.49 12.34
N ILE A 17 1.15 -22.70 12.77
CA ILE A 17 2.51 -22.82 12.25
C ILE A 17 3.25 -23.92 12.99
N ASP A 18 3.61 -24.99 12.28
CA ASP A 18 4.35 -26.12 12.84
C ASP A 18 5.87 -25.88 12.80
N LEU A 19 6.43 -25.55 13.96
CA LEU A 19 7.86 -25.37 14.20
C LEU A 19 8.46 -26.56 14.96
N SER A 20 7.81 -27.72 14.97
CA SER A 20 8.32 -28.91 15.69
C SER A 20 9.70 -29.36 15.22
N SER A 21 10.07 -29.08 13.95
CA SER A 21 11.41 -29.30 13.40
C SER A 21 12.48 -28.38 14.01
N LEU A 22 12.09 -27.23 14.55
CA LEU A 22 12.97 -26.20 15.12
C LEU A 22 13.19 -26.36 16.63
N GLY A 23 12.48 -27.29 17.27
CA GLY A 23 12.75 -27.72 18.65
C GLY A 23 11.55 -27.63 19.58
N ASN A 24 11.85 -27.51 20.88
CA ASN A 24 10.87 -27.41 21.96
C ASN A 24 10.58 -25.94 22.28
N ALA A 25 9.44 -25.67 22.92
CA ALA A 25 9.03 -24.32 23.33
C ALA A 25 9.96 -23.70 24.40
N LYS A 26 10.71 -24.52 25.14
CA LYS A 26 11.59 -24.06 26.22
C LYS A 26 12.74 -23.20 25.68
N GLY A 27 12.76 -21.92 26.06
CA GLY A 27 13.76 -20.95 25.62
C GLY A 27 13.44 -20.25 24.30
N ALA A 28 12.26 -20.49 23.72
CA ALA A 28 11.76 -19.69 22.61
C ALA A 28 11.39 -18.28 23.10
N LYS A 29 11.74 -17.26 22.31
CA LYS A 29 11.36 -15.86 22.52
C LYS A 29 10.52 -15.38 21.36
N VAL A 30 9.45 -14.65 21.63
CA VAL A 30 8.62 -14.02 20.61
C VAL A 30 8.77 -12.51 20.72
N SER A 31 8.99 -11.86 19.59
CA SER A 31 9.07 -10.41 19.48
C SER A 31 8.27 -9.96 18.26
N LEU A 32 7.53 -8.87 18.41
CA LEU A 32 6.91 -8.18 17.29
C LEU A 32 7.89 -7.11 16.81
N SER A 33 8.19 -7.06 15.52
CA SER A 33 9.12 -6.09 14.93
C SER A 33 8.46 -5.48 13.71
N GLY A 34 8.05 -4.21 13.81
CA GLY A 34 7.22 -3.59 12.78
C GLY A 34 5.93 -4.38 12.61
N PRO A 35 5.49 -4.67 11.38
CA PRO A 35 4.32 -5.48 11.17
C PRO A 35 4.63 -6.96 11.32
N ASP A 36 5.85 -7.42 11.61
CA ASP A 36 6.18 -8.86 11.54
C ASP A 36 6.23 -9.54 12.91
N MET A 37 5.89 -10.82 12.95
CA MET A 37 6.06 -11.66 14.14
C MET A 37 7.33 -12.51 14.04
N ASN A 38 8.29 -12.25 14.92
CA ASN A 38 9.57 -12.95 14.98
C ASN A 38 9.62 -13.91 16.17
N ILE A 39 10.01 -15.16 15.94
CA ILE A 39 10.25 -16.18 16.97
C ILE A 39 11.70 -16.62 16.93
N THR A 40 12.41 -16.43 18.03
CA THR A 40 13.77 -16.92 18.23
C THR A 40 13.74 -18.20 19.06
N THR A 41 14.14 -19.31 18.46
CA THR A 41 14.30 -20.61 19.11
C THR A 41 15.78 -20.87 19.43
N PRO A 42 16.11 -21.88 20.25
CA PRO A 42 17.50 -22.30 20.45
C PRO A 42 18.23 -22.73 19.17
N ARG A 43 17.50 -23.07 18.08
CA ARG A 43 18.06 -23.46 16.78
C ARG A 43 18.18 -22.30 15.78
N GLY A 44 17.60 -21.13 16.07
CA GLY A 44 17.63 -19.98 15.17
C GLY A 44 16.39 -19.10 15.25
N SER A 45 16.43 -17.97 14.53
CA SER A 45 15.33 -17.00 14.44
C SER A 45 14.47 -17.23 13.20
N VAL A 46 13.17 -17.06 13.34
CA VAL A 46 12.15 -17.32 12.32
C VAL A 46 11.16 -16.17 12.30
N ILE A 47 10.76 -15.72 11.11
CA ILE A 47 9.65 -14.79 10.90
C ILE A 47 8.44 -15.60 10.47
N ILE A 48 7.35 -15.45 11.17
CA ILE A 48 6.18 -16.32 10.99
C ILE A 48 5.09 -15.64 10.18
N VAL A 49 5.05 -14.31 10.23
CA VAL A 49 4.08 -13.49 9.49
C VAL A 49 4.80 -12.25 9.04
N ASN A 50 4.76 -12.00 7.73
CA ASN A 50 5.08 -10.71 7.15
C ASN A 50 3.77 -9.90 7.15
N GLY A 51 3.62 -8.88 8.00
CA GLY A 51 2.35 -8.13 8.07
C GLY A 51 1.37 -8.44 9.21
N ALA A 52 1.76 -9.10 10.30
CA ALA A 52 0.98 -9.25 11.54
C ALA A 52 0.28 -7.95 11.99
N LEU A 53 -0.97 -7.82 11.55
CA LEU A 53 -1.95 -6.90 12.11
C LEU A 53 -2.21 -7.37 13.54
N TYR A 54 -2.06 -6.48 14.52
CA TYR A 54 -2.36 -6.73 15.94
C TYR A 54 -3.70 -7.46 16.14
N SER A 55 -4.67 -7.26 15.23
CA SER A 55 -5.96 -7.96 15.19
C SER A 55 -5.88 -9.48 15.00
N SER A 56 -4.94 -10.02 14.21
CA SER A 56 -4.79 -11.47 13.98
C SER A 56 -4.33 -12.22 15.24
N ILE A 57 -3.58 -11.53 16.11
CA ILE A 57 -3.16 -12.07 17.41
C ILE A 57 -4.25 -11.78 18.47
N LYS A 58 -4.89 -10.60 18.42
CA LYS A 58 -5.98 -10.17 19.33
C LYS A 58 -7.25 -11.02 19.20
N GLY A 59 -7.52 -11.58 18.02
CA GLY A 59 -8.63 -12.52 17.77
C GLY A 59 -8.40 -13.93 18.32
N ASN A 60 -7.22 -14.23 18.88
CA ASN A 60 -6.83 -15.51 19.50
C ASN A 60 -6.80 -16.76 18.61
N ASN A 61 -6.94 -16.62 17.29
CA ASN A 61 -7.09 -17.77 16.38
C ASN A 61 -5.78 -18.24 15.71
N LEU A 62 -4.68 -17.50 15.87
CA LEU A 62 -3.34 -17.90 15.41
C LEU A 62 -2.64 -18.78 16.47
N ALA A 63 -1.98 -19.87 16.06
CA ALA A 63 -1.21 -20.72 16.96
C ALA A 63 0.16 -21.15 16.39
N VAL A 64 1.11 -21.38 17.30
CA VAL A 64 2.45 -21.90 16.98
C VAL A 64 2.65 -23.22 17.69
N LYS A 65 3.00 -24.27 16.94
CA LYS A 65 3.20 -25.61 17.46
C LYS A 65 4.69 -25.95 17.51
N PHE A 66 5.17 -26.26 18.70
CA PHE A 66 6.49 -26.85 18.94
C PHE A 66 6.36 -28.36 19.14
N LYS A 67 7.49 -29.06 19.19
CA LYS A 67 7.51 -30.53 19.36
C LYS A 67 6.81 -30.99 20.64
N ASP A 68 6.85 -30.19 21.70
CA ASP A 68 6.34 -30.53 23.03
C ASP A 68 5.02 -29.82 23.39
N LYS A 69 4.62 -28.77 22.66
CA LYS A 69 3.43 -27.96 23.00
C LYS A 69 2.97 -27.05 21.86
N THR A 70 1.67 -26.76 21.82
CA THR A 70 1.09 -25.66 21.02
C THR A 70 0.86 -24.41 21.89
N ILE A 71 1.27 -23.25 21.40
CA ILE A 71 1.10 -21.93 22.01
C ILE A 71 0.10 -21.13 21.17
N THR A 72 -1.00 -20.67 21.79
CA THR A 72 -2.03 -19.86 21.13
C THR A 72 -1.71 -18.36 21.16
N GLY A 73 -2.33 -17.58 20.27
CA GLY A 73 -2.19 -16.11 20.21
C GLY A 73 -2.44 -15.43 21.55
N ALA A 74 -3.50 -15.84 22.28
CA ALA A 74 -3.79 -15.37 23.63
C ALA A 74 -2.60 -15.52 24.60
N LYS A 75 -1.89 -16.66 24.50
CA LYS A 75 -0.75 -16.96 25.37
C LYS A 75 0.51 -16.24 24.90
N ILE A 76 0.67 -16.03 23.59
CA ILE A 76 1.72 -15.18 23.04
C ILE A 76 1.57 -13.78 23.64
N LEU A 77 0.39 -13.15 23.54
CA LEU A 77 0.10 -11.83 24.11
C LEU A 77 0.31 -11.77 25.63
N GLY A 78 -0.09 -12.80 26.37
CA GLY A 78 0.12 -12.86 27.83
C GLY A 78 1.56 -13.14 28.27
N SER A 79 2.47 -13.49 27.34
CA SER A 79 3.88 -13.81 27.61
C SER A 79 4.85 -12.74 27.12
N VAL A 80 4.34 -11.68 26.52
CA VAL A 80 5.13 -10.55 26.06
C VAL A 80 5.40 -9.62 27.25
N ASP A 81 6.66 -9.46 27.64
CA ASP A 81 7.08 -8.40 28.55
C ASP A 81 7.02 -7.08 27.78
N LEU A 82 5.91 -6.35 27.93
CA LEU A 82 5.58 -5.14 27.16
C LEU A 82 6.55 -3.97 27.40
N LYS A 83 7.56 -4.12 28.26
CA LYS A 83 8.54 -3.09 28.61
C LYS A 83 9.55 -2.79 27.51
N ASP A 84 9.73 -3.69 26.55
CA ASP A 84 10.65 -3.54 25.41
C ASP A 84 9.93 -3.30 24.06
N ILE A 85 8.64 -2.96 24.10
CA ILE A 85 7.89 -2.64 22.89
C ILE A 85 7.76 -1.13 22.74
N GLN A 86 8.56 -0.56 21.84
CA GLN A 86 8.23 0.73 21.26
C GLN A 86 7.10 0.55 20.24
N LEU A 87 5.87 0.46 20.75
CA LEU A 87 4.66 0.70 19.97
C LEU A 87 4.34 2.18 20.14
N GLU A 88 4.97 3.05 19.36
CA GLU A 88 4.37 4.35 19.09
C GLU A 88 3.12 4.10 18.23
N ARG A 89 1.99 3.92 18.91
CA ARG A 89 0.70 4.23 18.31
C ARG A 89 0.29 5.60 18.81
N ILE A 90 0.35 6.56 17.89
CA ILE A 90 -0.47 7.76 17.94
C ILE A 90 -1.92 7.28 17.99
N ASP A 91 -2.58 7.45 19.13
CA ASP A 91 -4.02 7.64 19.17
C ASP A 91 -4.39 8.52 20.36
N SER A 92 -4.54 9.79 20.04
CA SER A 92 -5.10 10.86 20.84
C SER A 92 -6.60 10.61 21.08
N SER A 93 -6.96 9.79 22.06
CA SER A 93 -8.38 9.69 22.48
C SER A 93 -8.65 9.18 23.89
N LEU A 94 -7.67 9.13 24.79
CA LEU A 94 -7.92 8.73 26.19
C LEU A 94 -7.18 9.59 27.22
N VAL A 95 -7.34 10.92 27.15
CA VAL A 95 -7.23 11.78 28.34
C VAL A 95 -8.25 12.91 28.22
N ASP A 96 -9.53 12.59 28.32
CA ASP A 96 -10.53 13.53 28.83
C ASP A 96 -11.68 12.74 29.45
N SER A 97 -11.45 12.31 30.68
CA SER A 97 -12.53 11.91 31.60
C SER A 97 -12.03 12.02 33.04
N ALA A 98 -11.59 13.22 33.42
CA ALA A 98 -11.36 13.55 34.84
C ALA A 98 -11.50 15.04 35.17
N GLN A 99 -12.40 15.77 34.50
CA GLN A 99 -13.05 16.97 35.03
C GLN A 99 -14.50 16.88 34.53
N VAL A 100 -15.56 16.79 35.33
CA VAL A 100 -15.93 17.53 36.53
C VAL A 100 -16.94 16.66 37.30
N GLU A 101 -16.80 16.50 38.62
CA GLU A 101 -17.93 16.80 39.52
C GLU A 101 -17.55 16.89 41.01
N LYS A 102 -18.10 17.98 41.59
CA LYS A 102 -18.47 18.22 42.99
C LYS A 102 -17.44 18.84 43.94
N LYS A 103 -17.51 20.18 43.98
CA LYS A 103 -17.55 20.92 45.25
C LYS A 103 -18.69 20.37 46.13
N GLY A 104 -18.36 20.04 47.38
CA GLY A 104 -19.24 20.23 48.55
C GLY A 104 -20.01 19.02 49.08
N ASN A 105 -19.37 18.16 49.89
CA ASN A 105 -19.64 18.11 51.33
C ASN A 105 -18.67 17.17 52.05
N GLY A 106 -18.22 17.61 53.22
CA GLY A 106 -17.03 17.10 53.92
C GLY A 106 -17.08 15.62 54.30
N LYS A 107 -15.99 14.93 53.95
CA LYS A 107 -15.49 13.79 54.73
C LYS A 107 -14.00 14.03 54.93
N ARG A 108 -13.58 14.21 56.18
CA ARG A 108 -12.17 14.38 56.57
C ARG A 108 -11.37 13.24 55.94
N ARG A 109 -10.54 13.55 54.94
CA ARG A 109 -9.60 12.60 54.34
C ARG A 109 -8.51 12.31 55.36
N ASN A 110 -8.14 11.04 55.46
CA ASN A 110 -7.21 10.58 56.47
C ASN A 110 -5.78 10.99 56.06
N LYS A 111 -4.96 11.45 57.00
CA LYS A 111 -3.61 12.04 56.78
C LYS A 111 -2.66 11.19 55.92
N LYS A 112 -2.94 9.88 55.83
CA LYS A 112 -2.16 8.89 55.08
C LYS A 112 -2.43 8.91 53.56
N GLU A 113 -3.65 9.25 53.15
CA GLU A 113 -4.03 9.32 51.72
C GLU A 113 -3.50 10.59 51.06
N GLU A 114 -3.37 11.68 51.82
CA GLU A 114 -2.85 12.97 51.33
C GLU A 114 -1.32 12.93 51.13
N GLU A 115 -0.58 12.17 51.96
CA GLU A 115 0.84 11.91 51.76
C GLU A 115 1.12 10.99 50.57
N GLU A 116 0.27 9.98 50.32
CA GLU A 116 0.39 9.11 49.14
C GLU A 116 0.10 9.86 47.84
N LEU A 117 -0.90 10.74 47.82
CA LEU A 117 -1.22 11.54 46.64
C LEU A 117 -0.08 12.52 46.30
N LYS A 118 0.54 13.12 47.31
CA LYS A 118 1.66 14.04 47.14
C LYS A 118 2.89 13.32 46.58
N LYS A 119 3.16 12.11 47.05
CA LYS A 119 4.24 11.27 46.51
C LYS A 119 4.00 10.88 45.05
N GLN A 120 2.77 10.53 44.68
CA GLN A 120 2.43 10.20 43.30
C GLN A 120 2.55 11.40 42.36
N LEU A 121 2.26 12.61 42.82
CA LEU A 121 2.46 13.84 42.04
C LEU A 121 3.94 14.13 41.80
N ASP A 122 4.79 13.98 42.83
CA ASP A 122 6.23 14.19 42.70
C ASP A 122 6.88 13.15 41.76
N ASP A 123 6.44 11.88 41.82
CA ASP A 123 6.90 10.82 40.92
C ASP A 123 6.46 11.07 39.46
N ALA A 124 5.23 11.58 39.26
CA ALA A 124 4.73 11.93 37.92
C ALA A 124 5.45 13.14 37.31
N GLU A 125 5.81 14.14 38.13
CA GLU A 125 6.55 15.33 37.65
C GLU A 125 8.00 14.97 37.26
N ASN A 126 8.63 14.05 38.00
CA ASN A 126 9.95 13.52 37.65
C ASN A 126 9.91 12.69 36.35
N ALA A 127 8.89 11.83 36.19
CA ALA A 127 8.71 11.06 34.97
C ALA A 127 8.47 11.95 33.74
N LYS A 128 7.76 13.07 33.91
CA LYS A 128 7.55 14.06 32.84
C LYS A 128 8.86 14.74 32.42
N LYS A 129 9.70 15.14 33.38
CA LYS A 129 11.02 15.71 33.08
C LYS A 129 11.96 14.74 32.35
N GLU A 130 11.89 13.45 32.71
CA GLU A 130 12.68 12.41 32.04
C GLU A 130 12.19 12.16 30.61
N ALA A 131 10.87 12.19 30.39
CA ALA A 131 10.27 12.09 29.06
C ALA A 131 10.61 13.30 28.16
N ASP A 132 10.55 14.52 28.70
CA ASP A 132 10.93 15.73 27.95
C ASP A 132 12.41 15.70 27.53
N LYS A 133 13.30 15.18 28.39
CA LYS A 133 14.72 15.00 28.07
C LYS A 133 14.95 13.94 26.99
N ALA A 134 14.23 12.81 27.06
CA ALA A 134 14.30 11.77 26.03
C ALA A 134 13.78 12.27 24.67
N LYS A 135 12.77 13.14 24.67
CA LYS A 135 12.25 13.78 23.46
C LYS A 135 13.28 14.70 22.81
N GLU A 136 13.99 15.51 23.61
CA GLU A 136 15.06 16.39 23.10
C GLU A 136 16.25 15.58 22.53
N GLU A 137 16.60 14.44 23.15
CA GLU A 137 17.62 13.52 22.64
C GLU A 137 17.19 12.84 21.33
N ALA A 138 15.92 12.47 21.20
CA ALA A 138 15.36 11.90 19.98
C ALA A 138 15.30 12.91 18.83
N GLU A 139 14.98 14.17 19.11
CA GLU A 139 14.98 15.26 18.12
C GLU A 139 16.38 15.51 17.56
N LYS A 140 17.41 15.54 18.43
CA LYS A 140 18.83 15.61 18.01
C LYS A 140 19.25 14.40 17.17
N ALA A 141 18.78 13.20 17.50
CA ALA A 141 19.07 12.00 16.71
C ALA A 141 18.39 12.03 15.34
N LYS A 142 17.18 12.60 15.24
CA LYS A 142 16.46 12.79 13.99
C LYS A 142 17.17 13.79 13.08
N GLU A 143 17.60 14.93 13.60
CA GLU A 143 18.40 15.90 12.83
C GLU A 143 19.72 15.30 12.32
N ALA A 144 20.39 14.48 13.14
CA ALA A 144 21.61 13.78 12.73
C ALA A 144 21.34 12.74 11.62
N ALA A 145 20.21 12.03 11.67
CA ALA A 145 19.81 11.09 10.65
C ALA A 145 19.42 11.78 9.33
N GLU A 146 18.74 12.93 9.40
CA GLU A 146 18.38 13.74 8.23
C GLU A 146 19.62 14.31 7.54
N LYS A 147 20.62 14.75 8.31
CA LYS A 147 21.92 15.14 7.79
C LYS A 147 22.65 13.98 7.09
N ALA A 148 22.66 12.79 7.69
CA ALA A 148 23.26 11.60 7.10
C ALA A 148 22.54 11.16 5.80
N LEU A 149 21.21 11.34 5.73
CA LEU A 149 20.43 11.05 4.54
C LEU A 149 20.75 12.02 3.40
N ASN A 150 20.89 13.32 3.69
CA ASN A 150 21.33 14.31 2.70
C ASN A 150 22.76 14.04 2.20
N GLU A 151 23.68 13.68 3.09
CA GLU A 151 25.05 13.28 2.70
C GLU A 151 25.04 12.02 1.81
N ALA A 152 24.18 11.04 2.10
CA ALA A 152 24.00 9.86 1.26
C ALA A 152 23.41 10.19 -0.12
N PHE A 153 22.50 11.16 -0.20
CA PHE A 153 21.91 11.62 -1.45
C PHE A 153 22.94 12.31 -2.36
N GLU A 154 23.85 13.12 -1.79
CA GLU A 154 24.97 13.73 -2.52
C GLU A 154 25.95 12.67 -3.06
N VAL A 155 26.22 11.61 -2.29
CA VAL A 155 27.04 10.47 -2.75
C VAL A 155 26.35 9.71 -3.88
N GLN A 156 25.03 9.51 -3.81
CA GLN A 156 24.26 8.87 -4.87
C GLN A 156 24.26 9.69 -6.17
N ASN A 157 24.09 11.02 -6.07
CA ASN A 157 24.17 11.93 -7.22
C ASN A 157 25.57 11.94 -7.84
N SER A 158 26.62 11.95 -7.01
CA SER A 158 28.00 11.83 -7.48
C SER A 158 28.27 10.48 -8.16
N SER A 159 27.73 9.38 -7.64
CA SER A 159 27.82 8.06 -8.26
C SER A 159 27.13 8.03 -9.63
N LYS A 160 25.97 8.68 -9.76
CA LYS A 160 25.24 8.79 -11.03
C LYS A 160 26.03 9.59 -12.07
N GLN A 161 26.67 10.68 -11.67
CA GLN A 161 27.56 11.45 -12.56
C GLN A 161 28.78 10.65 -13.03
N ILE A 162 29.36 9.81 -12.16
CA ILE A 162 30.46 8.90 -12.53
C ILE A 162 29.97 7.86 -13.55
N GLU A 163 28.76 7.33 -13.37
CA GLU A 163 28.16 6.36 -14.29
C GLU A 163 27.86 6.98 -15.67
N GLU A 164 27.35 8.22 -15.71
CA GLU A 164 27.17 8.98 -16.95
C GLU A 164 28.50 9.30 -17.65
N MET A 165 29.55 9.66 -16.90
CA MET A 165 30.90 9.85 -17.45
C MET A 165 31.46 8.55 -18.04
N LEU A 166 31.22 7.40 -17.39
CA LEU A 166 31.66 6.10 -17.88
C LEU A 166 30.93 5.71 -19.17
N GLN A 167 29.62 5.95 -19.25
CA GLN A 167 28.84 5.72 -20.48
C GLN A 167 29.34 6.58 -21.64
N ASN A 168 29.64 7.86 -21.40
CA ASN A 168 30.21 8.75 -22.41
C ASN A 168 31.61 8.31 -22.85
N PHE A 169 32.46 7.87 -21.91
CA PHE A 169 33.80 7.34 -22.24
C PHE A 169 33.74 6.06 -23.08
N LEU A 170 32.80 5.14 -22.77
CA LEU A 170 32.59 3.93 -23.55
C LEU A 170 32.06 4.26 -24.95
N ALA A 171 31.13 5.22 -25.07
CA ALA A 171 30.62 5.68 -26.36
C ALA A 171 31.72 6.31 -27.24
N ASP A 172 32.59 7.14 -26.65
CA ASP A 172 33.73 7.75 -27.35
C ASP A 172 34.74 6.71 -27.84
N ASN A 173 34.99 5.66 -27.06
CA ASN A 173 35.88 4.58 -27.47
C ASN A 173 35.28 3.72 -28.59
N VAL A 174 33.97 3.43 -28.54
CA VAL A 174 33.26 2.75 -29.64
C VAL A 174 33.27 3.61 -30.91
N ALA A 175 33.10 4.93 -30.79
CA ALA A 175 33.19 5.85 -31.91
C ALA A 175 34.61 5.89 -32.52
N LYS A 176 35.65 5.85 -31.69
CA LYS A 176 37.06 5.77 -32.14
C LYS A 176 37.39 4.43 -32.80
N ASP A 177 36.89 3.31 -32.28
CA ASP A 177 37.07 1.99 -32.91
C ASP A 177 36.35 1.92 -34.26
N ASN A 178 35.16 2.52 -34.38
CA ASN A 178 34.45 2.61 -35.65
C ASN A 178 35.18 3.50 -36.67
N LEU A 179 35.82 4.60 -36.24
CA LEU A 179 36.68 5.42 -37.10
C LEU A 179 37.96 4.67 -37.53
N ALA A 180 38.56 3.90 -36.62
CA ALA A 180 39.74 3.09 -36.92
C ALA A 180 39.41 2.00 -37.96
N GLN A 181 38.28 1.31 -37.82
CA GLN A 181 37.79 0.33 -38.79
C GLN A 181 37.45 0.94 -40.16
N GLN A 182 36.91 2.17 -40.19
CA GLN A 182 36.71 2.91 -41.44
C GLN A 182 38.04 3.33 -42.10
N SER A 183 39.08 3.63 -41.31
CA SER A 183 40.41 3.96 -41.82
C SER A 183 41.13 2.73 -42.41
N ASP A 184 40.96 1.55 -41.81
CA ASP A 184 41.51 0.29 -42.34
C ASP A 184 40.79 -0.19 -43.61
N ALA A 185 39.46 -0.02 -43.68
CA ALA A 185 38.68 -0.30 -44.88
C ALA A 185 39.07 0.62 -46.06
N SER A 186 39.47 1.85 -45.76
CA SER A 186 39.94 2.82 -46.77
C SER A 186 41.33 2.47 -47.31
N GLN A 187 42.23 1.92 -46.47
CA GLN A 187 43.56 1.46 -46.89
C GLN A 187 43.51 0.15 -47.70
N GLN A 188 42.62 -0.78 -47.37
CA GLN A 188 42.44 -2.01 -48.16
C GLN A 188 41.87 -1.72 -49.57
N ASN A 189 41.02 -0.70 -49.71
CA ASN A 189 40.45 -0.30 -50.99
C ASN A 189 41.45 0.46 -51.88
N THR A 190 42.50 1.06 -51.30
CA THR A 190 43.63 1.64 -52.07
C THR A 190 44.61 0.56 -52.54
N GLN A 191 44.78 -0.54 -51.79
CA GLN A 191 45.60 -1.68 -52.21
C GLN A 191 44.94 -2.53 -53.30
N ALA A 192 43.62 -2.72 -53.25
CA ALA A 192 42.87 -3.45 -54.30
C ALA A 192 42.83 -2.71 -55.65
N LYS A 193 42.86 -1.37 -55.64
CA LYS A 193 42.94 -0.54 -56.87
C LYS A 193 44.33 -0.50 -57.50
N ALA A 194 45.39 -0.82 -56.76
CA ALA A 194 46.76 -0.89 -57.31
C ALA A 194 47.04 -2.23 -58.03
N THR A 195 46.27 -3.29 -57.77
CA THR A 195 46.50 -4.62 -58.38
C THR A 195 45.71 -4.88 -59.67
N GLN A 196 44.76 -4.01 -60.04
CA GLN A 196 43.97 -4.14 -61.27
C GLN A 196 44.51 -3.36 -62.48
N ALA A 197 45.64 -2.64 -62.34
CA ALA A 197 46.23 -1.84 -63.43
C ALA A 197 47.39 -2.53 -64.19
N SER A 198 47.72 -3.80 -63.91
CA SER A 198 48.71 -4.54 -64.69
C SER A 198 48.21 -5.94 -65.06
N LYS A 199 47.71 -6.07 -66.30
CA LYS A 199 47.84 -7.22 -67.21
C LYS A 199 46.65 -7.23 -68.18
N GLN A 200 46.77 -6.39 -69.20
CA GLN A 200 46.19 -6.65 -70.50
C GLN A 200 47.37 -7.04 -71.41
N ASN A 201 47.20 -8.11 -72.18
CA ASN A 201 47.99 -8.62 -73.33
C ASN A 201 48.36 -10.11 -73.13
N ASP A 202 47.58 -11.01 -73.72
CA ASP A 202 47.98 -11.71 -74.95
C ASP A 202 46.92 -12.72 -75.41
N ALA A 203 46.92 -12.94 -76.72
CA ALA A 203 45.86 -13.58 -77.50
C ALA A 203 46.02 -15.10 -77.70
N GLU A 204 44.94 -15.68 -78.22
CA GLU A 204 44.84 -16.87 -79.07
C GLU A 204 44.79 -18.31 -78.48
N LYS A 205 43.60 -18.93 -78.66
CA LYS A 205 43.34 -20.20 -79.39
C LYS A 205 43.34 -21.56 -78.64
N VAL A 206 42.15 -22.20 -78.65
CA VAL A 206 41.76 -23.56 -79.13
C VAL A 206 40.74 -24.31 -78.22
N LEU A 207 39.69 -24.78 -78.88
CA LEU A 207 38.45 -25.55 -78.58
C LEU A 207 38.62 -26.97 -77.93
N PRO A 208 37.56 -27.82 -77.71
CA PRO A 208 36.11 -27.64 -77.39
C PRO A 208 35.56 -28.61 -76.28
N GLN A 209 34.23 -28.55 -76.05
CA GLN A 209 33.34 -29.31 -75.14
C GLN A 209 32.96 -30.77 -75.61
N PRO A 210 31.85 -31.43 -75.16
CA PRO A 210 31.66 -32.31 -73.97
C PRO A 210 31.05 -33.70 -74.31
N ILE A 211 30.93 -34.69 -73.39
CA ILE A 211 30.00 -35.82 -73.59
C ILE A 211 29.30 -36.28 -72.30
N ASN A 212 27.98 -36.31 -72.42
CA ASN A 212 26.92 -36.77 -71.54
C ASN A 212 26.80 -38.30 -71.58
N LYS A 213 26.45 -38.98 -70.46
CA LYS A 213 25.76 -40.29 -70.51
C LYS A 213 25.04 -40.59 -69.21
N ASN A 214 23.72 -40.59 -69.34
CA ASN A 214 22.77 -41.15 -68.40
C ASN A 214 22.41 -42.57 -68.92
N THR A 215 22.46 -43.60 -68.07
CA THR A 215 21.84 -44.91 -68.37
C THR A 215 21.26 -45.52 -67.09
N SER A 216 19.94 -45.71 -67.14
CA SER A 216 19.09 -46.48 -66.23
C SER A 216 19.40 -47.98 -66.25
N THR A 217 19.28 -48.67 -65.12
CA THR A 217 18.66 -50.01 -65.00
C THR A 217 18.05 -50.17 -63.60
N GLY A 218 16.95 -50.91 -63.49
CA GLY A 218 16.10 -50.95 -62.29
C GLY A 218 15.94 -52.31 -61.60
N LYS A 219 15.00 -52.28 -60.63
CA LYS A 219 14.28 -53.35 -59.90
C LYS A 219 15.03 -54.20 -58.85
N SER A 220 14.65 -53.94 -57.58
CA SER A 220 13.91 -54.83 -56.65
C SER A 220 14.56 -55.18 -55.29
N ASN A 221 13.77 -54.90 -54.26
CA ASN A 221 13.52 -55.60 -52.98
C ASN A 221 14.49 -55.60 -51.78
N SER A 222 13.83 -55.27 -50.66
CA SER A 222 13.95 -55.82 -49.30
C SER A 222 14.89 -55.14 -48.30
N SER A 223 14.23 -54.44 -47.38
CA SER A 223 14.33 -54.60 -45.94
C SER A 223 15.71 -54.45 -45.29
N LYS A 224 15.93 -53.29 -44.67
CA LYS A 224 16.55 -53.20 -43.34
C LYS A 224 16.08 -51.93 -42.65
N ASN A 225 15.51 -52.12 -41.48
CA ASN A 225 15.10 -51.09 -40.55
C ASN A 225 16.31 -50.25 -40.15
N GLU A 226 16.27 -48.95 -40.43
CA GLU A 226 16.95 -47.95 -39.61
C GLU A 226 15.87 -47.27 -38.77
N GLU A 227 15.99 -47.43 -37.45
CA GLU A 227 15.18 -46.72 -36.48
C GLU A 227 15.40 -45.22 -36.64
N ASN A 228 14.48 -44.57 -37.33
CA ASN A 228 14.40 -43.13 -37.36
C ASN A 228 13.84 -42.68 -36.00
N LYS A 229 14.75 -42.42 -35.05
CA LYS A 229 14.43 -41.78 -33.77
C LYS A 229 13.88 -40.39 -34.08
N LEU A 230 12.56 -40.28 -34.12
CA LEU A 230 11.85 -39.02 -34.09
C LEU A 230 12.28 -38.28 -32.82
N ASP A 231 13.09 -37.25 -32.98
CA ASP A 231 13.29 -36.26 -31.94
C ASP A 231 11.94 -35.58 -31.71
N ALA A 232 11.25 -36.04 -30.67
CA ALA A 232 10.09 -35.36 -30.16
C ALA A 232 10.55 -33.96 -29.72
N GLU A 233 10.09 -32.91 -30.40
CA GLU A 233 10.10 -31.57 -29.86
C GLU A 233 9.43 -31.64 -28.49
N SER A 234 10.25 -31.55 -27.44
CA SER A 234 9.78 -31.47 -26.07
C SER A 234 8.97 -30.17 -25.96
N VAL A 235 7.64 -30.29 -25.99
CA VAL A 235 6.72 -29.18 -25.74
C VAL A 235 7.01 -28.67 -24.32
N LYS A 236 7.81 -27.61 -24.22
CA LYS A 236 8.16 -26.96 -22.95
C LYS A 236 6.90 -26.28 -22.41
N GLU A 237 6.46 -26.71 -21.23
CA GLU A 237 5.30 -26.15 -20.55
C GLU A 237 5.49 -24.65 -20.31
N PRO A 238 4.46 -23.80 -20.55
CA PRO A 238 4.58 -22.37 -20.34
C PRO A 238 4.88 -22.06 -18.87
N LEU A 239 5.71 -21.04 -18.63
CA LEU A 239 6.03 -20.61 -17.26
C LEU A 239 4.75 -20.13 -16.57
N LYS A 240 4.50 -20.60 -15.36
CA LYS A 240 3.43 -20.06 -14.51
C LYS A 240 3.84 -18.66 -14.06
N VAL A 241 3.03 -17.65 -14.40
CA VAL A 241 3.23 -16.26 -13.98
C VAL A 241 2.01 -15.79 -13.22
N THR A 242 2.22 -15.02 -12.16
CA THR A 242 1.16 -14.27 -11.47
C THR A 242 1.49 -12.78 -11.48
N LEU A 243 0.44 -11.96 -11.46
CA LEU A 243 0.54 -10.51 -11.37
C LEU A 243 -0.66 -10.01 -10.56
N ALA A 244 -0.40 -9.16 -9.58
CA ALA A 244 -1.42 -8.54 -8.74
C ALA A 244 -1.00 -7.11 -8.36
N LEU A 245 -1.99 -6.28 -8.04
CA LEU A 245 -1.76 -4.99 -7.38
C LEU A 245 -1.26 -5.27 -5.97
N ALA A 246 -0.18 -4.61 -5.55
CA ALA A 246 0.37 -4.81 -4.22
C ALA A 246 -0.62 -4.33 -3.15
N ALA A 247 -0.71 -5.02 -2.02
CA ALA A 247 -1.74 -4.74 -1.01
C ALA A 247 -1.64 -3.32 -0.41
N GLU A 248 -0.42 -2.80 -0.31
CA GLU A 248 -0.07 -1.44 0.09
C GLU A 248 -0.45 -0.39 -0.95
N SER A 249 -0.53 -0.80 -2.23
CA SER A 249 -0.95 0.06 -3.36
C SER A 249 -2.41 -0.14 -3.75
N ASN A 250 -3.15 -1.04 -3.09
CA ASN A 250 -4.59 -1.22 -3.28
C ASN A 250 -5.34 -0.41 -2.22
N SER A 251 -5.70 0.83 -2.49
CA SER A 251 -6.40 1.69 -1.52
C SER A 251 -7.89 1.36 -1.46
N GLY A 252 -8.62 1.92 -0.49
CA GLY A 252 -10.03 1.57 -0.29
C GLY A 252 -10.21 0.09 0.08
N SER A 253 -10.87 -0.67 -0.79
CA SER A 253 -11.08 -2.11 -0.60
C SER A 253 -9.84 -2.92 -0.95
N LYS A 254 -9.50 -3.92 -0.13
CA LYS A 254 -8.37 -4.83 -0.42
C LYS A 254 -8.74 -5.97 -1.36
N ASP A 255 -10.03 -6.14 -1.65
CA ASP A 255 -10.58 -7.24 -2.44
C ASP A 255 -10.89 -6.84 -3.89
N ASP A 256 -10.62 -5.59 -4.28
CA ASP A 256 -10.74 -5.12 -5.66
C ASP A 256 -9.38 -4.75 -6.26
N SER A 257 -9.37 -4.04 -7.39
CA SER A 257 -8.16 -3.52 -8.03
C SER A 257 -8.33 -2.06 -8.41
N ILE A 258 -8.96 -1.29 -7.51
CA ILE A 258 -9.21 0.14 -7.65
C ILE A 258 -8.30 0.87 -6.66
N THR A 259 -7.59 1.90 -7.12
CA THR A 259 -6.63 2.57 -6.26
C THR A 259 -6.47 4.06 -6.55
N ASN A 260 -6.22 4.84 -5.51
CA ASN A 260 -5.83 6.24 -5.57
C ASN A 260 -4.33 6.46 -5.63
N PHE A 261 -3.54 5.40 -5.55
CA PHE A 261 -2.10 5.47 -5.77
C PHE A 261 -1.82 5.63 -7.26
N THR A 262 -1.50 6.85 -7.68
CA THR A 262 -1.14 7.17 -9.07
C THR A 262 0.23 6.62 -9.49
N LYS A 263 1.04 6.11 -8.54
CA LYS A 263 2.25 5.31 -8.80
C LYS A 263 2.14 3.95 -8.10
N PRO A 264 1.26 3.05 -8.58
CA PRO A 264 1.01 1.79 -7.91
C PRO A 264 2.21 0.85 -7.99
N GLN A 265 2.37 0.02 -6.96
CA GLN A 265 3.27 -1.12 -6.94
C GLN A 265 2.50 -2.40 -7.30
N PHE A 266 3.17 -3.27 -8.04
CA PHE A 266 2.69 -4.56 -8.48
C PHE A 266 3.61 -5.65 -7.92
N VAL A 267 3.00 -6.78 -7.59
CA VAL A 267 3.69 -7.97 -7.13
C VAL A 267 3.33 -9.15 -8.01
N GLY A 268 4.24 -10.09 -8.15
CA GLY A 268 4.00 -11.28 -8.92
C GLY A 268 4.98 -12.39 -8.61
N SER A 269 4.74 -13.55 -9.20
CA SER A 269 5.60 -14.72 -9.07
C SER A 269 5.77 -15.40 -10.42
N THR A 270 6.95 -15.98 -10.65
CA THR A 270 7.30 -16.77 -11.82
C THR A 270 8.48 -17.69 -11.48
N ALA A 271 9.10 -18.32 -12.48
CA ALA A 271 10.32 -19.09 -12.27
C ALA A 271 11.45 -18.20 -11.69
N PRO A 272 12.25 -18.71 -10.73
CA PRO A 272 13.38 -17.97 -10.17
C PRO A 272 14.35 -17.47 -11.23
N ASN A 273 14.87 -16.25 -11.03
CA ASN A 273 15.77 -15.55 -11.95
C ASN A 273 15.19 -15.29 -13.36
N ALA A 274 13.88 -15.48 -13.57
CA ALA A 274 13.24 -15.10 -14.82
C ALA A 274 13.25 -13.58 -14.99
N THR A 275 13.50 -13.14 -16.23
CA THR A 275 13.31 -11.74 -16.61
C THR A 275 11.84 -11.52 -16.92
N VAL A 276 11.23 -10.49 -16.32
CA VAL A 276 9.83 -10.14 -16.48
C VAL A 276 9.73 -8.77 -17.13
N ILE A 277 9.16 -8.68 -18.33
CA ILE A 277 8.81 -7.41 -18.98
C ILE A 277 7.40 -7.02 -18.56
N ILE A 278 7.23 -5.81 -18.04
CA ILE A 278 5.92 -5.28 -17.66
C ILE A 278 5.44 -4.34 -18.76
N LYS A 279 4.21 -4.56 -19.22
CA LYS A 279 3.50 -3.73 -20.16
C LYS A 279 2.28 -3.10 -19.52
N ILE A 280 2.01 -1.84 -19.84
CA ILE A 280 0.77 -1.14 -19.52
C ILE A 280 0.12 -0.74 -20.83
N ASN A 281 -1.14 -1.16 -21.05
CA ASN A 281 -1.89 -0.96 -22.29
C ASN A 281 -1.12 -1.41 -23.55
N GLY A 282 -0.37 -2.51 -23.43
CA GLY A 282 0.43 -3.10 -24.51
C GLY A 282 1.82 -2.48 -24.73
N ILE A 283 2.16 -1.38 -24.03
CA ILE A 283 3.46 -0.72 -24.14
C ILE A 283 4.38 -1.21 -23.02
N ALA A 284 5.59 -1.65 -23.35
CA ALA A 284 6.59 -2.03 -22.35
C ALA A 284 7.06 -0.79 -21.57
N VAL A 285 6.86 -0.81 -20.26
CA VAL A 285 7.17 0.32 -19.35
C VAL A 285 8.34 0.02 -18.43
N GLY A 286 8.71 -1.25 -18.29
CA GLY A 286 9.86 -1.62 -17.48
C GLY A 286 10.12 -3.11 -17.44
N GLN A 287 11.13 -3.46 -16.65
CA GLN A 287 11.61 -4.82 -16.47
C GLN A 287 11.87 -5.09 -14.99
N ALA A 288 11.54 -6.29 -14.55
CA ALA A 288 11.90 -6.83 -13.24
C ALA A 288 12.62 -8.18 -13.42
N VAL A 289 13.32 -8.61 -12.38
CA VAL A 289 13.91 -9.96 -12.31
C VAL A 289 13.33 -10.65 -11.10
N ALA A 290 12.80 -11.86 -11.29
CA ALA A 290 12.30 -12.66 -10.19
C ALA A 290 13.45 -13.12 -9.29
N ASP A 291 13.26 -13.04 -7.97
CA ASP A 291 14.24 -13.45 -6.98
C ASP A 291 14.46 -14.99 -6.97
N SER A 292 15.32 -15.46 -6.08
CA SER A 292 15.61 -16.91 -5.93
C SER A 292 14.39 -17.76 -5.51
N LEU A 293 13.34 -17.12 -5.00
CA LEU A 293 12.07 -17.75 -4.61
C LEU A 293 11.00 -17.58 -5.69
N GLY A 294 11.31 -16.87 -6.78
CA GLY A 294 10.41 -16.63 -7.90
C GLY A 294 9.56 -15.37 -7.77
N ASN A 295 9.74 -14.55 -6.74
CA ASN A 295 8.93 -13.33 -6.54
C ASN A 295 9.53 -12.14 -7.28
N PHE A 296 8.69 -11.25 -7.80
CA PHE A 296 9.12 -9.96 -8.32
C PHE A 296 8.19 -8.85 -7.87
N THR A 297 8.76 -7.64 -7.81
CA THR A 297 8.04 -6.39 -7.53
C THR A 297 8.31 -5.41 -8.65
N PHE A 298 7.32 -4.60 -9.00
CA PHE A 298 7.46 -3.54 -9.99
C PHE A 298 6.65 -2.32 -9.57
N THR A 299 7.26 -1.13 -9.58
CA THR A 299 6.55 0.13 -9.34
C THR A 299 6.38 0.85 -10.66
N ALA A 300 5.19 1.41 -10.92
CA ALA A 300 4.96 2.22 -12.11
C ALA A 300 6.02 3.35 -12.20
N PRO A 301 6.77 3.46 -13.32
CA PRO A 301 7.87 4.41 -13.43
C PRO A 301 7.36 5.86 -13.50
N GLU A 302 6.21 6.04 -14.14
CA GLU A 302 5.53 7.32 -14.30
C GLU A 302 4.21 7.35 -13.54
N THR A 303 3.75 8.56 -13.22
CA THR A 303 2.43 8.78 -12.63
C THR A 303 1.36 8.42 -13.66
N LEU A 304 0.46 7.53 -13.28
CA LEU A 304 -0.73 7.16 -14.04
C LEU A 304 -1.87 8.12 -13.69
N THR A 305 -2.55 8.65 -14.70
CA THR A 305 -3.77 9.44 -14.52
C THR A 305 -4.96 8.54 -14.23
N ASP A 306 -6.06 9.11 -13.74
CA ASP A 306 -7.29 8.36 -13.54
C ASP A 306 -7.75 7.64 -14.81
N GLY A 307 -8.22 6.40 -14.64
CA GLY A 307 -8.63 5.54 -15.74
C GLY A 307 -8.34 4.05 -15.51
N THR A 308 -8.79 3.23 -16.45
CA THR A 308 -8.58 1.77 -16.43
C THR A 308 -7.33 1.39 -17.21
N TYR A 309 -6.49 0.55 -16.63
CA TYR A 309 -5.23 0.08 -17.22
C TYR A 309 -5.19 -1.43 -17.33
N ASN A 310 -4.77 -1.92 -18.50
CA ASN A 310 -4.51 -3.33 -18.75
C ASN A 310 -3.01 -3.60 -18.59
N LEU A 311 -2.63 -4.33 -17.55
CA LEU A 311 -1.26 -4.74 -17.32
C LEU A 311 -1.02 -6.15 -17.85
N GLU A 312 0.19 -6.36 -18.38
CA GLU A 312 0.69 -7.66 -18.78
C GLU A 312 2.13 -7.85 -18.31
N ALA A 313 2.40 -8.96 -17.64
CA ALA A 313 3.74 -9.37 -17.25
C ALA A 313 4.17 -10.54 -18.13
N GLU A 314 5.24 -10.36 -18.92
CA GLU A 314 5.82 -11.39 -19.79
C GLU A 314 7.12 -11.90 -19.19
N ALA A 315 7.12 -13.12 -18.67
CA ALA A 315 8.30 -13.75 -18.08
C ALA A 315 9.03 -14.63 -19.09
N LYS A 316 10.37 -14.60 -19.07
CA LYS A 316 11.24 -15.41 -19.92
C LYS A 316 12.41 -15.98 -19.12
N THR A 317 12.74 -17.24 -19.41
CA THR A 317 13.97 -17.94 -18.98
C THR A 317 14.67 -18.54 -20.20
N ALA A 318 15.82 -19.19 -20.00
CA ALA A 318 16.45 -20.00 -21.04
C ALA A 318 15.55 -21.17 -21.49
N ASP A 319 14.64 -21.60 -20.61
CA ASP A 319 13.87 -22.82 -20.76
C ASP A 319 12.40 -22.62 -21.11
N GLY A 320 11.91 -21.38 -21.19
CA GLY A 320 10.53 -21.12 -21.57
C GLY A 320 10.08 -19.68 -21.36
N SER A 321 8.82 -19.43 -21.67
CA SER A 321 8.15 -18.14 -21.46
C SER A 321 6.74 -18.34 -20.91
N GLY A 322 6.18 -17.31 -20.28
CA GLY A 322 4.79 -17.27 -19.83
C GLY A 322 4.33 -15.84 -19.60
N SER A 323 3.03 -15.63 -19.42
CA SER A 323 2.49 -14.30 -19.11
C SER A 323 1.32 -14.33 -18.14
N ALA A 324 1.08 -13.18 -17.51
CA ALA A 324 -0.08 -12.90 -16.66
C ALA A 324 -0.66 -11.53 -17.00
N LYS A 325 -1.98 -11.38 -16.83
CA LYS A 325 -2.70 -10.12 -17.06
C LYS A 325 -3.41 -9.67 -15.79
N LEU A 326 -3.50 -8.35 -15.62
CA LEU A 326 -4.21 -7.70 -14.53
C LEU A 326 -4.90 -6.45 -15.08
N VAL A 327 -6.13 -6.21 -14.66
CA VAL A 327 -6.83 -4.95 -14.92
C VAL A 327 -6.90 -4.18 -13.61
N ILE A 328 -6.51 -2.91 -13.64
CA ILE A 328 -6.65 -2.00 -12.50
C ILE A 328 -7.40 -0.74 -12.92
N THR A 329 -7.94 -0.03 -11.94
CA THR A 329 -8.46 1.33 -12.11
C THR A 329 -7.68 2.27 -11.19
N ILE A 330 -7.13 3.33 -11.78
CA ILE A 330 -6.61 4.48 -11.02
C ILE A 330 -7.76 5.47 -10.88
N ASP A 331 -8.00 5.89 -9.65
CA ASP A 331 -9.03 6.84 -9.29
C ASP A 331 -8.53 7.65 -8.08
N SER A 332 -8.11 8.89 -8.33
CA SER A 332 -7.43 9.74 -7.34
C SER A 332 -8.26 10.92 -6.86
N VAL A 333 -9.54 10.98 -7.23
CA VAL A 333 -10.45 12.08 -6.91
C VAL A 333 -11.78 11.55 -6.41
N THR A 334 -12.47 12.34 -5.59
CA THR A 334 -13.87 12.09 -5.25
C THR A 334 -14.64 13.39 -5.11
N ASP A 335 -15.93 13.33 -5.38
CA ASP A 335 -16.82 14.48 -5.30
C ASP A 335 -16.93 15.03 -3.88
N LYS A 336 -17.04 16.36 -3.77
CA LYS A 336 -17.27 17.00 -2.48
C LYS A 336 -18.70 16.71 -2.02
N PRO A 337 -18.91 16.14 -0.83
CA PRO A 337 -20.27 15.88 -0.35
C PRO A 337 -21.02 17.18 -0.08
N THR A 338 -22.34 17.16 -0.23
CA THR A 338 -23.23 18.24 0.20
C THR A 338 -24.14 17.73 1.30
N PHE A 339 -24.68 18.63 2.13
CA PHE A 339 -25.80 18.30 3.00
C PHE A 339 -26.63 19.56 3.31
N GLU A 340 -27.91 19.34 3.58
CA GLU A 340 -28.84 20.33 4.11
C GLU A 340 -29.94 19.65 4.94
N LEU A 341 -30.67 20.42 5.75
CA LEU A 341 -31.87 19.92 6.43
C LEU A 341 -32.92 19.50 5.39
N SER A 342 -33.58 18.37 5.62
CA SER A 342 -34.73 17.97 4.80
C SER A 342 -35.84 19.03 4.91
N PRO A 343 -36.69 19.19 3.88
CA PRO A 343 -37.79 20.16 3.90
C PRO A 343 -38.66 20.05 5.15
N GLU A 344 -38.97 18.82 5.58
CA GLU A 344 -39.81 18.51 6.75
C GLU A 344 -39.14 18.87 8.09
N SER A 345 -37.82 18.93 8.10
CA SER A 345 -37.00 19.23 9.28
C SER A 345 -36.57 20.68 9.37
N SER A 346 -36.71 21.42 8.26
CA SER A 346 -36.26 22.80 8.11
C SER A 346 -37.32 23.83 8.55
N VAL A 347 -36.87 24.96 9.09
CA VAL A 347 -37.72 26.14 9.27
C VAL A 347 -37.72 26.98 8.00
N SER A 348 -38.90 27.19 7.41
CA SER A 348 -39.06 27.98 6.18
C SER A 348 -38.46 29.39 6.32
N GLY A 349 -37.59 29.77 5.39
CA GLY A 349 -36.91 31.07 5.39
C GLY A 349 -35.64 31.14 6.25
N HIS A 350 -35.30 30.07 6.96
CA HIS A 350 -34.12 30.00 7.83
C HIS A 350 -33.26 28.79 7.49
N LYS A 351 -32.16 29.00 6.75
CA LYS A 351 -31.21 27.93 6.39
C LYS A 351 -30.58 27.35 7.66
N GLY A 352 -30.58 26.02 7.78
CA GLY A 352 -29.90 25.31 8.87
C GLY A 352 -30.62 25.38 10.22
N LEU A 353 -31.81 25.99 10.31
CA LEU A 353 -32.60 26.03 11.53
C LEU A 353 -33.63 24.90 11.56
N THR A 354 -33.74 24.20 12.69
CA THR A 354 -34.72 23.14 12.93
C THR A 354 -35.41 23.28 14.29
N PRO A 355 -36.72 22.96 14.40
CA PRO A 355 -37.45 23.03 15.66
C PRO A 355 -37.41 21.72 16.46
N THR A 356 -36.56 20.75 16.07
CA THR A 356 -36.48 19.42 16.67
C THR A 356 -35.02 19.00 16.91
N LEU A 357 -34.80 18.10 17.87
CA LEU A 357 -33.50 17.47 18.16
C LEU A 357 -33.21 16.25 17.27
N THR A 358 -34.20 15.77 16.53
CA THR A 358 -34.09 14.62 15.62
C THR A 358 -34.44 15.00 14.18
N PRO A 359 -33.81 16.05 13.59
CA PRO A 359 -34.07 16.40 12.21
C PRO A 359 -33.52 15.33 11.26
N SER A 360 -33.99 15.34 10.03
CA SER A 360 -33.36 14.66 8.90
C SER A 360 -32.51 15.63 8.10
N ILE A 361 -31.37 15.14 7.62
CA ILE A 361 -30.54 15.78 6.59
C ILE A 361 -30.52 14.94 5.33
N VAL A 362 -30.41 15.62 4.20
CA VAL A 362 -30.24 15.04 2.87
C VAL A 362 -29.01 15.65 2.23
N GLY A 363 -28.39 14.92 1.31
CA GLY A 363 -27.19 15.39 0.66
C GLY A 363 -26.84 14.59 -0.58
N THR A 364 -25.78 15.04 -1.24
CA THR A 364 -25.17 14.35 -2.38
C THR A 364 -23.73 14.00 -2.10
N ALA A 365 -23.23 12.96 -2.77
CA ALA A 365 -21.83 12.56 -2.82
C ALA A 365 -21.65 11.65 -4.04
N GLU A 366 -20.42 11.19 -4.28
CA GLU A 366 -20.15 10.24 -5.37
C GLU A 366 -20.97 8.95 -5.21
N GLU A 367 -21.48 8.41 -6.31
CA GLU A 367 -22.33 7.22 -6.28
C GLU A 367 -21.60 6.00 -5.68
N ASN A 368 -22.32 5.23 -4.86
CA ASN A 368 -21.77 4.06 -4.16
C ASN A 368 -20.59 4.36 -3.21
N ALA A 369 -20.33 5.63 -2.90
CA ALA A 369 -19.44 6.03 -1.81
C ALA A 369 -20.10 5.78 -0.44
N LYS A 370 -19.32 6.00 0.61
CA LYS A 370 -19.82 6.10 1.99
C LYS A 370 -19.71 7.53 2.47
N VAL A 371 -20.67 7.95 3.29
CA VAL A 371 -20.68 9.25 3.94
C VAL A 371 -20.65 9.07 5.44
N ASP A 372 -19.56 9.51 6.07
CA ASP A 372 -19.41 9.55 7.52
C ASP A 372 -19.88 10.92 8.04
N ILE A 373 -20.81 10.90 8.99
CA ILE A 373 -21.45 12.09 9.56
C ILE A 373 -20.95 12.27 10.98
N TYR A 374 -20.43 13.46 11.27
CA TYR A 374 -19.91 13.86 12.57
C TYR A 374 -20.70 15.04 13.12
N VAL A 375 -21.01 15.00 14.42
CA VAL A 375 -21.52 16.13 15.20
C VAL A 375 -20.48 16.51 16.23
N ASP A 376 -20.01 17.75 16.25
CA ASP A 376 -19.00 18.25 17.18
C ASP A 376 -17.77 17.32 17.29
N ASN A 377 -17.30 16.86 16.12
CA ASN A 377 -16.19 15.90 15.93
C ASN A 377 -16.43 14.46 16.39
N LYS A 378 -17.65 14.11 16.83
CA LYS A 378 -18.04 12.73 17.15
C LYS A 378 -18.74 12.09 15.96
N LEU A 379 -18.24 10.93 15.50
CA LEU A 379 -18.92 10.13 14.48
C LEU A 379 -20.28 9.66 15.01
N VAL A 380 -21.36 10.01 14.33
CA VAL A 380 -22.73 9.59 14.68
C VAL A 380 -23.27 8.55 13.72
N ALA A 381 -22.89 8.61 12.44
CA ALA A 381 -23.36 7.68 11.43
C ALA A 381 -22.38 7.51 10.27
N SER A 382 -22.52 6.38 9.57
CA SER A 382 -21.90 6.11 8.27
C SER A 382 -22.99 5.57 7.36
N VAL A 383 -23.29 6.27 6.27
CA VAL A 383 -24.39 5.98 5.34
C VAL A 383 -23.87 5.66 3.95
N ASP A 384 -24.54 4.75 3.24
CA ASP A 384 -24.23 4.45 1.85
C ASP A 384 -24.87 5.48 0.93
N VAL A 385 -24.13 5.93 -0.08
CA VAL A 385 -24.65 6.79 -1.14
C VAL A 385 -25.27 5.91 -2.22
N ASP A 386 -26.46 6.28 -2.68
CA ASP A 386 -27.15 5.53 -3.72
C ASP A 386 -26.51 5.71 -5.12
N LYS A 387 -27.10 5.07 -6.13
CA LYS A 387 -26.61 5.12 -7.52
C LYS A 387 -26.86 6.46 -8.21
N ASP A 388 -27.76 7.26 -7.66
CA ASP A 388 -28.08 8.60 -8.17
C ASP A 388 -27.25 9.67 -7.44
N GLY A 389 -26.35 9.26 -6.53
CA GLY A 389 -25.48 10.14 -5.76
C GLY A 389 -26.15 10.77 -4.54
N ASN A 390 -27.31 10.27 -4.11
CA ASN A 390 -28.06 10.83 -2.98
C ASN A 390 -27.86 9.99 -1.72
N TRP A 391 -27.96 10.66 -0.56
CA TRP A 391 -27.98 10.03 0.74
C TRP A 391 -28.85 10.83 1.72
N SER A 392 -29.30 10.18 2.78
CA SER A 392 -30.05 10.82 3.85
C SER A 392 -29.71 10.23 5.21
N TYR A 393 -29.92 11.03 6.26
CA TYR A 393 -29.73 10.61 7.64
C TYR A 393 -30.73 11.31 8.56
N GLU A 394 -31.39 10.55 9.41
CA GLU A 394 -32.25 11.07 10.48
C GLU A 394 -31.47 11.00 11.80
N PHE A 395 -31.26 12.16 12.43
CA PHE A 395 -30.58 12.24 13.72
C PHE A 395 -31.40 11.59 14.82
N LYS A 396 -30.72 10.94 15.76
CA LYS A 396 -31.34 10.28 16.91
C LYS A 396 -31.27 11.15 18.16
N ASP A 397 -32.05 10.77 19.17
CA ASP A 397 -32.02 11.41 20.47
C ASP A 397 -30.58 11.52 21.02
N ASN A 398 -30.21 12.71 21.48
CA ASN A 398 -28.90 13.06 22.04
C ASN A 398 -27.73 13.06 21.03
N GLU A 399 -28.00 13.04 19.72
CA GLU A 399 -26.97 13.32 18.71
C GLU A 399 -26.79 14.82 18.48
N LEU A 400 -27.88 15.60 18.57
CA LEU A 400 -27.86 17.06 18.58
C LEU A 400 -28.20 17.62 19.96
N SER A 401 -27.72 18.83 20.23
CA SER A 401 -28.04 19.65 21.40
C SER A 401 -28.82 20.89 21.00
N GLU A 402 -29.50 21.51 21.96
CA GLU A 402 -30.10 22.84 21.78
C GLU A 402 -29.02 23.87 21.41
N GLY A 403 -29.31 24.75 20.45
CA GLY A 403 -28.38 25.73 19.92
C GLY A 403 -27.60 25.24 18.70
N GLU A 404 -26.40 25.77 18.51
CA GLU A 404 -25.56 25.49 17.35
C GLU A 404 -24.84 24.14 17.49
N ASN A 405 -24.96 23.29 16.46
CA ASN A 405 -24.30 22.00 16.34
C ASN A 405 -23.40 22.01 15.09
N SER A 406 -22.11 21.69 15.24
CA SER A 406 -21.18 21.62 14.11
C SER A 406 -21.31 20.28 13.40
N ILE A 407 -21.74 20.28 12.14
CA ILE A 407 -21.93 19.08 11.34
C ILE A 407 -20.82 18.97 10.30
N LYS A 408 -20.08 17.87 10.32
CA LYS A 408 -19.07 17.54 9.31
C LYS A 408 -19.44 16.25 8.61
N VAL A 409 -19.47 16.29 7.29
CA VAL A 409 -19.80 15.17 6.42
C VAL A 409 -18.56 14.83 5.60
N VAL A 410 -18.09 13.60 5.67
CA VAL A 410 -16.91 13.10 4.95
C VAL A 410 -17.35 12.01 3.99
N ALA A 411 -17.21 12.25 2.69
CA ALA A 411 -17.39 11.21 1.67
C ALA A 411 -16.11 10.41 1.50
N VAL A 412 -16.26 9.10 1.33
CA VAL A 412 -15.19 8.14 1.03
C VAL A 412 -15.63 7.26 -0.14
N ASP A 413 -14.95 7.38 -1.29
CA ASP A 413 -15.27 6.58 -2.47
C ASP A 413 -14.72 5.14 -2.38
N LYS A 414 -14.84 4.38 -3.48
CA LYS A 414 -14.33 3.00 -3.57
C LYS A 414 -12.81 2.92 -3.56
N ALA A 415 -12.13 3.89 -4.17
CA ALA A 415 -10.68 3.98 -4.19
C ALA A 415 -10.12 4.46 -2.84
N GLY A 416 -10.96 4.90 -1.91
CA GLY A 416 -10.57 5.46 -0.62
C GLY A 416 -10.14 6.92 -0.67
N ASN A 417 -10.45 7.66 -1.74
CA ASN A 417 -10.36 9.11 -1.74
C ASN A 417 -11.34 9.70 -0.75
N LYS A 418 -11.02 10.88 -0.22
CA LYS A 418 -11.83 11.55 0.80
C LYS A 418 -12.05 13.01 0.44
N ASN A 419 -13.26 13.47 0.66
CA ASN A 419 -13.61 14.89 0.59
C ASN A 419 -14.64 15.21 1.67
N GLU A 420 -14.71 16.46 2.11
CA GLU A 420 -15.53 16.84 3.25
C GLU A 420 -16.21 18.19 3.10
N THR A 421 -17.35 18.32 3.77
CA THR A 421 -18.11 19.56 3.94
C THR A 421 -18.46 19.73 5.40
N THR A 422 -18.29 20.95 5.92
CA THR A 422 -18.69 21.33 7.27
C THR A 422 -19.66 22.50 7.19
N ASP A 423 -20.75 22.43 7.95
CA ASP A 423 -21.72 23.51 8.14
C ASP A 423 -22.37 23.35 9.54
N SER A 424 -23.16 24.32 9.98
CA SER A 424 -23.85 24.28 11.27
C SER A 424 -25.34 23.98 11.11
N ILE A 425 -25.90 23.21 12.05
CA ILE A 425 -27.35 23.12 12.26
C ILE A 425 -27.68 23.76 13.60
N ILE A 426 -28.64 24.68 13.60
CA ILE A 426 -29.16 25.31 14.81
C ILE A 426 -30.46 24.60 15.18
N THR A 427 -30.49 24.03 16.38
CA THR A 427 -31.70 23.46 16.96
C THR A 427 -32.32 24.46 17.94
N ASP A 428 -33.58 24.81 17.72
CA ASP A 428 -34.37 25.65 18.61
C ASP A 428 -35.71 24.98 18.94
N THR A 429 -35.78 24.28 20.07
CA THR A 429 -37.01 23.59 20.52
C THR A 429 -37.88 24.46 21.44
N ILE A 430 -37.41 25.68 21.79
CA ILE A 430 -38.01 26.50 22.82
C ILE A 430 -38.98 27.50 22.20
N ALA A 431 -40.28 27.22 22.33
CA ALA A 431 -41.31 28.17 21.92
C ALA A 431 -41.21 29.50 22.73
N PRO A 432 -41.44 30.65 22.09
CA PRO A 432 -41.46 31.93 22.80
C PRO A 432 -42.58 31.97 23.84
N GLU A 433 -42.41 32.78 24.88
CA GLU A 433 -43.45 33.01 25.87
C GLU A 433 -44.71 33.59 25.23
N LYS A 434 -45.87 33.14 25.70
CA LYS A 434 -47.14 33.68 25.23
C LYS A 434 -47.24 35.16 25.59
N PRO A 435 -47.55 36.06 24.63
CA PRO A 435 -47.77 37.45 24.97
C PRO A 435 -49.00 37.59 25.87
N THR A 436 -48.89 38.41 26.91
CA THR A 436 -50.02 38.82 27.75
C THR A 436 -50.49 40.21 27.34
N ILE A 437 -51.81 40.38 27.25
CA ILE A 437 -52.45 41.68 27.04
C ILE A 437 -53.36 41.90 28.24
N GLU A 438 -53.12 42.98 28.98
CA GLU A 438 -53.95 43.41 30.09
C GLU A 438 -54.45 44.83 29.82
N LEU A 439 -55.62 45.17 30.37
CA LEU A 439 -56.07 46.55 30.38
C LEU A 439 -55.14 47.35 31.29
N ASP A 440 -54.74 48.54 30.85
CA ASP A 440 -54.03 49.46 31.73
C ASP A 440 -54.89 49.77 32.95
N ASP A 441 -54.28 49.79 34.14
CA ASP A 441 -54.98 50.05 35.41
C ASP A 441 -55.81 51.34 35.39
N SER A 442 -55.39 52.36 34.63
CA SER A 442 -56.12 53.62 34.48
C SER A 442 -57.39 53.50 33.64
N SER A 443 -57.49 52.46 32.81
CA SER A 443 -58.60 52.17 31.91
C SER A 443 -59.55 51.10 32.46
N ASP A 444 -59.13 50.34 33.48
CA ASP A 444 -59.97 49.34 34.17
C ASP A 444 -60.95 50.02 35.14
N SER A 445 -62.03 50.56 34.58
CA SER A 445 -63.12 51.22 35.33
C SER A 445 -64.17 50.26 35.91
N GLY A 446 -63.95 48.94 35.82
CA GLY A 446 -64.82 47.94 36.41
C GLY A 446 -64.68 47.85 37.94
N ILE A 447 -65.77 47.56 38.66
CA ILE A 447 -65.69 47.28 40.09
C ILE A 447 -64.98 45.94 40.28
N LYS A 448 -63.77 45.94 40.89
CA LYS A 448 -63.07 44.71 41.30
C LYS A 448 -63.99 43.91 42.25
N LYS A 449 -64.50 42.76 41.80
CA LYS A 449 -65.37 41.87 42.57
C LYS A 449 -64.58 40.95 43.49
#